data_AF-A0AAP6G9N3-F1
#
_entry.id   AF-A0AAP6G9N3-F1
#
_cell.length_a   1.000
_cell.length_b   1.000
_cell.length_c   1.000
_cell.angle_alpha   90.00
_cell.angle_beta   90.00
_cell.angle_gamma   90.00
#
_symmetry.space_group_name_H-M   'P 1'
#
loop_
_entity.id
_entity.type
_entity.pdbx_description
1 polymer ?
#
loop_
_entity_poly.entity_id
_entity_poly.type
_entity_poly.pdbx_seq_one_letter_code
_entity_poly.pdbx_strand_id
1 'polypeptide(L)'
;MKIRLEHQNIGAAVMQIAEHPNFTAINSLKVEGSPINNGFLINGDIAVLCKYASEPNGLGEYTFSFKDDHIDDIAKVQKGKHSLFFALVCVEDGEICCLTEKEFDTLIENRKQSAAVDEDQYQILVTAKKGASLRAYVNAAGRKGKTAGKMLTIPRNSFPDSLFG
;
A
#
# COMPACT_ATOMS: atom_id res chain seq x y z
N MET A 1 -2.18 25.09 -10.60
CA MET A 1 -2.51 23.72 -10.12
C MET A 1 -3.02 23.84 -8.69
N LYS A 2 -4.10 23.14 -8.30
CA LYS A 2 -4.58 23.13 -6.89
C LYS A 2 -4.02 21.90 -6.19
N ILE A 3 -3.57 22.07 -4.95
CA ILE A 3 -3.19 20.94 -4.09
C ILE A 3 -4.46 20.13 -3.80
N ARG A 4 -4.36 18.80 -3.88
CA ARG A 4 -5.44 17.86 -3.57
C ARG A 4 -5.18 17.23 -2.21
N LEU A 5 -6.24 16.75 -1.56
CA LEU A 5 -6.13 16.07 -0.26
C LEU A 5 -5.20 14.84 -0.34
N GLU A 6 -5.21 14.13 -1.47
CA GLU A 6 -4.27 13.04 -1.72
C GLU A 6 -2.81 13.48 -1.61
N HIS A 7 -2.44 14.63 -2.18
CA HIS A 7 -1.08 15.16 -2.11
C HIS A 7 -0.68 15.50 -0.67
N GLN A 8 -1.62 15.99 0.15
CA GLN A 8 -1.37 16.31 1.56
C GLN A 8 -1.10 15.04 2.37
N ASN A 9 -1.91 14.00 2.17
CA ASN A 9 -1.86 12.79 2.99
C ASN A 9 -0.74 11.84 2.56
N ILE A 10 -0.54 11.60 1.27
CA ILE A 10 0.59 10.79 0.79
C ILE A 10 1.93 11.52 0.95
N GLY A 11 1.90 12.86 1.06
CA GLY A 11 3.08 13.69 1.25
C GLY A 11 3.89 13.29 2.48
N ALA A 12 3.24 12.79 3.55
CA ALA A 12 3.93 12.26 4.73
C ALA A 12 4.83 11.04 4.38
N ALA A 13 4.32 10.11 3.57
CA ALA A 13 5.11 8.97 3.13
C ALA A 13 6.28 9.39 2.24
N VAL A 14 6.02 10.29 1.28
CA VAL A 14 7.07 10.80 0.38
C VAL A 14 8.14 11.56 1.17
N MET A 15 7.75 12.34 2.18
CA MET A 15 8.69 13.11 3.01
C MET A 15 9.61 12.17 3.80
N GLN A 16 9.06 11.16 4.50
CA GLN A 16 9.89 10.22 5.26
C GLN A 16 10.87 9.46 4.35
N ILE A 17 10.44 9.07 3.14
CA ILE A 17 11.35 8.48 2.14
C ILE A 17 12.48 9.45 1.80
N ALA A 18 12.17 10.72 1.54
CA ALA A 18 13.14 11.74 1.17
C ALA A 18 14.12 12.10 2.30
N GLU A 19 13.71 11.92 3.56
CA GLU A 19 14.52 12.15 4.76
C GLU A 19 15.45 10.97 5.10
N HIS A 20 15.25 9.80 4.50
CA HIS A 20 16.06 8.62 4.78
C HIS A 20 17.51 8.76 4.24
N PRO A 21 18.56 8.36 4.98
CA PRO A 21 19.96 8.57 4.55
C PRO A 21 20.35 7.95 3.21
N ASN A 22 19.70 6.86 2.81
CA ASN A 22 19.96 6.17 1.54
C ASN A 22 19.13 6.72 0.36
N PHE A 23 18.33 7.77 0.59
CA PHE A 23 17.57 8.41 -0.48
C PHE A 23 18.47 9.28 -1.37
N THR A 24 18.26 9.21 -2.69
CA THR A 24 19.01 10.00 -3.67
C THR A 24 18.13 10.73 -4.66
N ALA A 25 17.03 10.11 -5.11
CA ALA A 25 16.15 10.69 -6.12
C ALA A 25 14.74 10.12 -6.05
N ILE A 26 13.76 10.93 -6.50
CA ILE A 26 12.37 10.54 -6.70
C ILE A 26 11.92 10.96 -8.10
N ASN A 27 11.29 10.04 -8.82
CA ASN A 27 10.66 10.28 -10.11
C ASN A 27 9.22 9.77 -10.11
N SER A 28 8.40 10.23 -11.05
CA SER A 28 7.09 9.59 -11.28
C SER A 28 7.29 8.15 -11.78
N LEU A 29 6.63 7.18 -11.14
CA LEU A 29 6.57 5.83 -11.66
C LEU A 29 5.70 5.81 -12.91
N LYS A 30 6.18 5.18 -13.98
CA LYS A 30 5.49 5.14 -15.26
C LYS A 30 5.30 3.72 -15.75
N VAL A 31 4.14 3.46 -16.32
CA VAL A 31 3.82 2.25 -17.06
C VAL A 31 3.42 2.66 -18.48
N GLU A 32 4.04 2.03 -19.48
CA GLU A 32 3.76 2.33 -20.90
C GLU A 32 3.88 3.83 -21.24
N GLY A 33 4.83 4.51 -20.61
CA GLY A 33 5.08 5.95 -20.78
C GLY A 33 4.16 6.88 -20.00
N SER A 34 3.09 6.37 -19.39
CA SER A 34 2.13 7.14 -18.60
C SER A 34 2.41 7.04 -17.11
N PRO A 35 2.31 8.14 -16.34
CA PRO A 35 2.52 8.10 -14.90
C PRO A 35 1.38 7.35 -14.20
N ILE A 36 1.73 6.45 -13.27
CA ILE A 36 0.76 5.84 -12.36
C ILE A 36 0.42 6.86 -11.28
N ASN A 37 -0.87 7.04 -10.99
CA ASN A 37 -1.30 7.95 -9.93
C ASN A 37 -0.74 7.50 -8.57
N ASN A 38 -0.17 8.45 -7.82
CA ASN A 38 0.49 8.20 -6.53
C ASN A 38 1.60 7.13 -6.57
N GLY A 39 2.19 6.90 -7.74
CA GLY A 39 3.34 6.02 -7.94
C GLY A 39 4.65 6.77 -8.08
N PHE A 40 5.67 6.33 -7.35
CA PHE A 40 6.99 6.93 -7.32
C PHE A 40 8.08 5.89 -7.61
N LEU A 41 9.09 6.30 -8.36
CA LEU A 41 10.32 5.54 -8.57
C LEU A 41 11.43 6.20 -7.76
N ILE A 42 11.81 5.55 -6.66
CA ILE A 42 12.84 5.97 -5.72
C ILE A 42 14.16 5.35 -6.16
N ASN A 43 15.22 6.16 -6.18
CA ASN A 43 16.60 5.77 -6.55
C ASN A 43 16.77 5.10 -7.93
N GLY A 44 15.72 5.06 -8.74
CA GLY A 44 15.72 4.46 -10.08
C GLY A 44 15.32 2.98 -10.12
N ASP A 45 15.22 2.31 -8.98
CA ASP A 45 14.99 0.87 -8.88
C ASP A 45 13.94 0.44 -7.84
N ILE A 46 13.45 1.34 -6.98
CA ILE A 46 12.43 1.04 -5.98
C ILE A 46 11.11 1.71 -6.40
N ALA A 47 10.13 0.92 -6.82
CA ALA A 47 8.78 1.38 -7.09
C ALA A 47 7.96 1.43 -5.79
N VAL A 48 7.33 2.57 -5.50
CA VAL A 48 6.47 2.77 -4.33
C VAL A 48 5.11 3.30 -4.78
N LEU A 49 4.05 2.55 -4.51
CA LEU A 49 2.67 2.97 -4.71
C LEU A 49 2.08 3.45 -3.38
N CYS A 50 1.69 4.73 -3.32
CA CYS A 50 1.15 5.33 -2.11
C CYS A 50 -0.39 5.38 -2.15
N LYS A 51 -1.03 5.01 -1.04
CA LYS A 51 -2.46 5.26 -0.80
C LYS A 51 -2.65 5.79 0.62
N TYR A 52 -3.77 6.46 0.85
CA TYR A 52 -4.15 6.92 2.18
C TYR A 52 -5.59 6.52 2.49
N ALA A 53 -5.88 6.37 3.77
CA ALA A 53 -7.23 6.28 4.33
C ALA A 53 -7.32 7.29 5.48
N SER A 54 -8.38 8.11 5.48
CA SER A 54 -8.47 9.27 6.36
C SER A 54 -8.75 8.86 7.81
N GLU A 55 -9.76 8.01 7.99
CA GLU A 55 -10.26 7.54 9.29
C GLU A 55 -10.46 6.02 9.23
N PRO A 56 -10.32 5.31 10.36
CA PRO A 56 -10.69 3.91 10.43
C PRO A 56 -12.21 3.76 10.45
N ASN A 57 -12.71 2.61 9.98
CA ASN A 57 -14.13 2.27 10.11
C ASN A 57 -14.49 1.91 11.57
N GLY A 58 -15.76 1.60 11.84
CA GLY A 58 -16.23 1.24 13.19
C GLY A 58 -15.61 -0.02 13.82
N LEU A 59 -14.78 -0.77 13.08
CA LEU A 59 -13.98 -1.90 13.58
C LEU A 59 -12.50 -1.54 13.79
N GLY A 60 -12.12 -0.28 13.59
CA GLY A 60 -10.73 0.18 13.69
C GLY A 60 -9.89 -0.11 12.43
N GLU A 61 -10.53 -0.34 11.28
CA GLU A 61 -9.86 -0.72 10.03
C GLU A 61 -9.77 0.45 9.05
N TYR A 62 -8.58 0.76 8.58
CA TYR A 62 -8.34 1.61 7.42
C TYR A 62 -8.48 0.79 6.14
N THR A 63 -9.34 1.24 5.22
CA THR A 63 -9.63 0.51 3.97
C THR A 63 -8.86 1.12 2.80
N PHE A 64 -8.03 0.31 2.15
CA PHE A 64 -7.30 0.68 0.95
C PHE A 64 -7.83 -0.11 -0.25
N SER A 65 -8.50 0.58 -1.18
CA SER A 65 -9.10 -0.03 -2.37
C SER A 65 -8.15 -0.03 -3.56
N PHE A 66 -8.07 -1.17 -4.24
CA PHE A 66 -7.31 -1.43 -5.47
C PHE A 66 -8.30 -1.89 -6.52
N LYS A 67 -8.60 -1.02 -7.49
CA LYS A 67 -9.48 -1.32 -8.62
C LYS A 67 -8.75 -2.11 -9.69
N ASP A 68 -9.50 -2.77 -10.58
CA ASP A 68 -9.00 -3.52 -11.73
C ASP A 68 -7.90 -2.80 -12.52
N ASP A 69 -8.12 -1.54 -12.90
CA ASP A 69 -7.17 -0.71 -13.64
C ASP A 69 -5.83 -0.57 -12.89
N HIS A 70 -5.90 -0.36 -11.58
CA HIS A 70 -4.72 -0.26 -10.73
C HIS A 70 -4.04 -1.62 -10.50
N ILE A 71 -4.79 -2.73 -10.48
CA ILE A 71 -4.24 -4.08 -10.42
C ILE A 71 -3.48 -4.41 -11.72
N ASP A 72 -4.00 -4.01 -12.88
CA ASP A 72 -3.33 -4.18 -14.16
C ASP A 72 -2.03 -3.37 -14.22
N ASP A 73 -2.04 -2.13 -13.74
CA ASP A 73 -0.84 -1.30 -13.62
C ASP A 73 0.20 -1.93 -12.68
N ILE A 74 -0.23 -2.44 -11.52
CA ILE A 74 0.64 -3.19 -10.60
C ILE A 74 1.27 -4.38 -11.31
N ALA A 75 0.48 -5.19 -12.01
CA ALA A 75 0.98 -6.36 -12.73
C ALA A 75 2.00 -5.99 -13.83
N LYS A 76 1.89 -4.80 -14.42
CA LYS A 76 2.88 -4.27 -15.37
C LYS A 76 4.15 -3.81 -14.66
N VAL A 77 4.06 -3.18 -13.48
CA VAL A 77 5.22 -2.80 -12.66
C VAL A 77 5.98 -4.03 -12.17
N GLN A 78 5.29 -5.08 -11.73
CA GLN A 78 5.87 -6.35 -11.27
C GLN A 78 6.70 -7.06 -12.35
N LYS A 79 6.36 -6.86 -13.63
CA LYS A 79 7.16 -7.38 -14.77
C LYS A 79 8.46 -6.61 -14.99
N GLY A 80 8.62 -5.45 -14.37
CA GLY A 80 9.83 -4.64 -14.41
C GLY A 80 10.98 -5.25 -13.58
N LYS A 81 12.09 -4.51 -13.49
CA LYS A 81 13.25 -4.89 -12.65
C LYS A 81 13.31 -4.09 -11.35
N HIS A 82 12.15 -3.63 -10.88
CA HIS A 82 12.05 -2.77 -9.70
C HIS A 82 11.61 -3.58 -8.50
N SER A 83 12.11 -3.24 -7.32
CA SER A 83 11.48 -3.69 -6.08
C SER A 83 10.18 -2.93 -5.90
N LEU A 84 9.06 -3.60 -5.65
CA LEU A 84 7.75 -2.95 -5.49
C LEU A 84 7.27 -2.95 -4.04
N PHE A 85 6.84 -1.78 -3.57
CA PHE A 85 6.29 -1.57 -2.24
C PHE A 85 5.00 -0.75 -2.28
N PHE A 86 4.18 -0.93 -1.24
CA PHE A 86 2.92 -0.22 -1.06
C PHE A 86 2.93 0.53 0.26
N ALA A 87 3.02 1.85 0.21
CA ALA A 87 2.96 2.72 1.38
C ALA A 87 1.49 3.13 1.64
N LEU A 88 0.92 2.64 2.75
CA LEU A 88 -0.47 2.79 3.13
C LEU A 88 -0.57 3.71 4.35
N VAL A 89 -0.96 4.97 4.12
CA VAL A 89 -1.03 6.02 5.16
C VAL A 89 -2.36 5.97 5.90
N CYS A 90 -2.30 5.72 7.20
CA CYS A 90 -3.42 5.78 8.14
C CYS A 90 -3.43 7.18 8.78
N VAL A 91 -4.21 8.11 8.22
CA VAL A 91 -4.05 9.55 8.50
C VAL A 91 -4.40 9.91 9.94
N GLU A 92 -5.54 9.46 10.45
CA GLU A 92 -5.99 9.79 11.82
C GLU A 92 -5.02 9.29 12.90
N ASP A 93 -4.48 8.07 12.75
CA ASP A 93 -3.47 7.52 13.67
C ASP A 93 -2.05 8.03 13.41
N GLY A 94 -1.80 8.71 12.29
CA GLY A 94 -0.48 9.25 11.93
C GLY A 94 0.55 8.16 11.62
N GLU A 95 0.14 7.06 11.00
CA GLU A 95 0.97 5.86 10.82
C GLU A 95 1.07 5.45 9.35
N ILE A 96 2.18 4.80 8.98
CA ILE A 96 2.43 4.32 7.62
C ILE A 96 2.71 2.81 7.67
N CYS A 97 1.82 2.05 7.04
CA CYS A 97 1.99 0.62 6.82
C CYS A 97 2.69 0.41 5.46
N CYS A 98 3.79 -0.34 5.42
CA CYS A 98 4.46 -0.68 4.16
C CYS A 98 4.32 -2.18 3.88
N LEU A 99 3.85 -2.53 2.67
CA LEU A 99 3.83 -3.92 2.19
C LEU A 99 4.89 -4.10 1.10
N THR A 100 5.58 -5.23 1.14
CA THR A 100 6.34 -5.74 -0.01
C THR A 100 5.40 -6.26 -1.10
N GLU A 101 5.91 -6.37 -2.33
CA GLU A 101 5.22 -7.05 -3.44
C GLU A 101 4.64 -8.40 -3.04
N LYS A 102 5.46 -9.26 -2.42
CA LYS A 102 5.06 -10.60 -1.99
C LYS A 102 3.92 -10.58 -0.97
N GLU A 103 3.96 -9.64 -0.03
CA GLU A 103 2.90 -9.48 0.98
C GLU A 103 1.59 -9.00 0.35
N PHE A 104 1.67 -8.04 -0.57
CA PHE A 104 0.53 -7.60 -1.36
C PHE A 104 -0.08 -8.76 -2.15
N ASP A 105 0.72 -9.50 -2.92
CA ASP A 105 0.25 -10.64 -3.70
C ASP A 105 -0.40 -11.71 -2.83
N THR A 106 0.20 -12.01 -1.66
CA THR A 106 -0.37 -12.95 -0.69
C THR A 106 -1.76 -12.51 -0.24
N LEU A 107 -1.97 -11.21 0.02
CA LEU A 107 -3.27 -10.68 0.43
C LEU A 107 -4.31 -10.75 -0.70
N ILE A 108 -3.92 -10.39 -1.92
CA ILE A 108 -4.80 -10.48 -3.10
C ILE A 108 -5.17 -11.93 -3.39
N GLU A 109 -4.20 -12.85 -3.36
CA GLU A 109 -4.43 -14.27 -3.60
C GLU A 109 -5.35 -14.88 -2.54
N ASN A 110 -5.14 -14.57 -1.26
CA ASN A 110 -6.05 -15.00 -0.18
C ASN A 110 -7.49 -14.57 -0.46
N ARG A 111 -7.67 -13.34 -0.97
CA ARG A 111 -9.01 -12.84 -1.32
C ARG A 111 -9.61 -13.60 -2.51
N LYS A 112 -8.85 -13.76 -3.60
CA LYS A 112 -9.28 -14.52 -4.78
C LYS A 112 -9.66 -15.97 -4.44
N GLN A 113 -8.83 -16.66 -3.67
CA GLN A 113 -9.11 -18.02 -3.20
C GLN A 113 -10.38 -18.09 -2.34
N SER A 114 -10.61 -17.08 -1.48
CA SER A 114 -11.84 -17.03 -0.67
C SER A 114 -13.10 -16.75 -1.49
N ALA A 115 -13.00 -16.00 -2.59
CA ALA A 115 -14.13 -15.64 -3.45
C ALA A 115 -14.43 -16.70 -4.52
N ALA A 116 -13.43 -17.50 -4.90
CA ALA A 116 -13.47 -18.45 -6.02
C ALA A 116 -13.76 -17.79 -7.39
N VAL A 117 -13.66 -16.45 -7.47
CA VAL A 117 -13.78 -15.63 -8.68
C VAL A 117 -12.88 -14.40 -8.52
N ASP A 118 -12.46 -13.80 -9.65
CA ASP A 118 -11.87 -12.47 -9.64
C ASP A 118 -12.92 -11.39 -9.35
N GLU A 119 -12.49 -10.26 -8.79
CA GLU A 119 -13.34 -9.14 -8.39
C GLU A 119 -12.86 -7.85 -9.06
N ASP A 120 -13.76 -6.92 -9.37
CA ASP A 120 -13.44 -5.62 -9.98
C ASP A 120 -12.65 -4.69 -9.03
N GLN A 121 -12.60 -5.04 -7.74
CA GLN A 121 -11.80 -4.35 -6.74
C GLN A 121 -11.41 -5.26 -5.59
N TYR A 122 -10.21 -5.02 -5.06
CA TYR A 122 -9.69 -5.66 -3.85
C TYR A 122 -9.50 -4.61 -2.75
N GLN A 123 -9.82 -4.99 -1.52
CA GLN A 123 -9.66 -4.11 -0.36
C GLN A 123 -8.67 -4.74 0.62
N ILE A 124 -7.56 -4.04 0.87
CA ILE A 124 -6.65 -4.35 1.96
C ILE A 124 -7.05 -3.49 3.15
N LEU A 125 -7.17 -4.14 4.30
CA LEU A 125 -7.54 -3.55 5.58
C LEU A 125 -6.31 -3.46 6.46
N VAL A 126 -6.08 -2.30 7.06
CA VAL A 126 -5.01 -2.08 8.04
C VAL A 126 -5.60 -1.68 9.38
N THR A 127 -5.13 -2.27 10.47
CA THR A 127 -5.43 -1.79 11.83
C THR A 127 -4.17 -1.23 12.47
N ALA A 128 -4.27 -0.03 13.06
CA ALA A 128 -3.15 0.72 13.61
C ALA A 128 -3.25 0.89 15.14
N LYS A 129 -3.59 -0.19 15.88
CA LYS A 129 -3.80 -0.14 17.34
C LYS A 129 -2.58 0.39 18.11
N LYS A 130 -2.74 1.52 18.82
CA LYS A 130 -1.71 2.17 19.65
C LYS A 130 -0.93 1.17 20.51
N GLY A 131 0.41 1.27 20.46
CA GLY A 131 1.32 0.43 21.25
C GLY A 131 1.52 -1.00 20.73
N ALA A 132 0.94 -1.36 19.58
CA ALA A 132 1.13 -2.66 18.94
C ALA A 132 1.53 -2.50 17.47
N SER A 133 2.14 -3.52 16.87
CA SER A 133 2.40 -3.58 15.42
C SER A 133 1.11 -3.44 14.61
N LEU A 134 1.22 -2.85 13.42
CA LEU A 134 0.09 -2.77 12.48
C LEU A 134 -0.26 -4.17 11.98
N ARG A 135 -1.53 -4.36 11.61
CA ARG A 135 -1.99 -5.60 10.96
C ARG A 135 -2.57 -5.27 9.60
N ALA A 136 -2.12 -5.96 8.56
CA ALA A 136 -2.71 -5.89 7.23
C ALA A 136 -3.38 -7.22 6.87
N TYR A 137 -4.60 -7.17 6.32
CA TYR A 137 -5.35 -8.36 5.92
C TYR A 137 -6.44 -8.04 4.90
N VAL A 138 -7.13 -9.08 4.44
CA VAL A 138 -8.32 -9.00 3.60
C VAL A 138 -9.47 -9.74 4.26
N ASN A 139 -10.71 -9.31 4.02
CA ASN A 139 -11.89 -10.05 4.47
C ASN A 139 -12.13 -11.29 3.58
N ALA A 140 -12.73 -12.32 4.15
CA ALA A 140 -13.29 -13.45 3.41
C ALA A 140 -14.50 -13.00 2.58
N ALA A 141 -14.71 -13.65 1.43
CA ALA A 141 -15.81 -13.33 0.53
C ALA A 141 -17.16 -13.46 1.22
N GLY A 142 -18.02 -12.45 1.05
CA GLY A 142 -19.35 -12.38 1.66
C GLY A 142 -19.38 -12.32 3.19
N ARG A 143 -18.24 -12.17 3.89
CA ARG A 143 -18.18 -12.20 5.37
C ARG A 143 -17.35 -11.05 5.93
N LYS A 144 -18.03 -10.02 6.45
CA LYS A 144 -17.37 -8.90 7.15
C LYS A 144 -16.75 -9.40 8.47
N GLY A 145 -15.53 -8.95 8.77
CA GLY A 145 -14.83 -9.24 10.04
C GLY A 145 -14.24 -10.65 10.14
N LYS A 146 -14.41 -11.50 9.11
CA LYS A 146 -13.70 -12.77 9.01
C LYS A 146 -12.57 -12.60 8.00
N THR A 147 -11.33 -12.88 8.39
CA THR A 147 -10.19 -12.74 7.49
C THR A 147 -10.11 -13.87 6.47
N ALA A 148 -9.66 -13.55 5.26
CA ALA A 148 -9.15 -14.53 4.31
C ALA A 148 -7.62 -14.64 4.49
N GLY A 149 -7.16 -15.85 4.80
CA GLY A 149 -5.76 -16.09 5.15
C GLY A 149 -5.35 -15.50 6.51
N LYS A 150 -4.03 -15.44 6.72
CA LYS A 150 -3.40 -14.94 7.96
C LYS A 150 -3.20 -13.43 7.86
N MET A 151 -3.46 -12.72 8.96
CA MET A 151 -3.08 -11.30 9.10
C MET A 151 -1.55 -11.14 9.08
N LEU A 152 -1.06 -10.21 8.28
CA LEU A 152 0.34 -9.79 8.30
C LEU A 152 0.61 -8.93 9.53
N THR A 153 1.85 -9.00 10.05
CA THR A 153 2.30 -8.20 11.20
C THR A 153 3.37 -7.25 10.72
N ILE A 154 3.14 -5.94 10.83
CA ILE A 154 4.02 -4.93 10.27
C ILE A 154 4.53 -4.05 11.41
N PRO A 155 5.84 -4.05 11.71
CA PRO A 155 6.42 -3.18 12.73
C PRO A 155 6.13 -1.70 12.42
N ARG A 156 5.83 -0.89 13.44
CA ARG A 156 5.54 0.54 13.24
C ARG A 156 6.71 1.32 12.65
N ASN A 157 7.92 0.92 13.04
CA ASN A 157 9.15 1.54 12.62
C ASN A 157 9.76 0.90 11.36
N SER A 158 9.02 0.05 10.62
CA SER A 158 9.58 -0.59 9.43
C SER A 158 9.67 0.37 8.24
N PHE A 159 8.83 1.40 8.18
CA PHE A 159 8.86 2.40 7.11
C PHE A 159 9.61 3.65 7.59
N PRO A 160 10.46 4.28 6.76
CA PRO A 160 10.78 3.94 5.36
C PRO A 160 11.92 2.91 5.20
N ASP A 161 12.56 2.47 6.29
CA ASP A 161 13.75 1.60 6.28
C ASP A 161 13.59 0.35 5.38
N SER A 162 12.40 -0.27 5.37
CA SER A 162 12.09 -1.46 4.57
C SER A 162 12.26 -1.27 3.06
N LEU A 163 12.26 -0.03 2.57
CA LEU A 163 12.48 0.27 1.15
C LEU A 163 13.96 0.15 0.75
N PHE A 164 14.88 0.34 1.70
CA PHE A 164 16.30 0.53 1.42
C PHE A 164 17.20 -0.67 1.79
N GLY A 165 16.63 -1.72 2.40
CA GLY A 165 17.34 -2.96 2.74
C GLY A 165 17.88 -3.00 4.16
#